data_AF-A0A1V3X4E6-F1
#
_entry.id   AF-A0A1V3X4E6-F1
#
_cell.length_a   1.000
_cell.length_b   1.000
_cell.length_c   1.000
_cell.angle_alpha   90.00
_cell.angle_beta   90.00
_cell.angle_gamma   90.00
#
_symmetry.space_group_name_H-M   'P 1'
#
loop_
_entity.id
_entity.type
_entity.pdbx_description
1 polymer ?
#
loop_
_entity_poly.entity_id
_entity_poly.type
_entity_poly.pdbx_seq_one_letter_code
_entity_poly.pdbx_strand_id
1 'polypeptide(L)'
;MGFPQGRATTPIGRSAPAGVGNLNGIPAEVRDQVNVAVMNDDLRRVEDAAGQHGLSPESLRDNALNNRDNDVFSNPGKYGLTAADITRYQNAVKTNEGLNHDKAGSDARSRPVMLWPYDPLAFNGKGRAAIAIGNPDRAQNTSVIVPGTNNSVKGGWLYDAHNDAINLYDQSAKADPTHSTAVIAWMGYDAPAFEFQSPEAAVTDPTKLQQVGTPWMARQGGAVLAADANGLAVTHEGGTPSHVTVIGHSYGSTTVADAFANSGMRANDAVLIGCPGTDLAHSAADFHPQRRTGLRGCCLHRRDQLDRRIR
;
A
#
# COMPACT_ATOMS: atom_id res chain seq x y z
N MET A 1 -22.52 35.00 -27.39
CA MET A 1 -21.51 33.96 -27.69
C MET A 1 -21.39 33.10 -26.45
N GLY A 2 -22.08 31.96 -26.43
CA GLY A 2 -22.15 31.06 -25.27
C GLY A 2 -21.10 29.97 -25.37
N PHE A 3 -20.38 29.74 -24.26
CA PHE A 3 -19.50 28.60 -24.08
C PHE A 3 -20.33 27.31 -23.98
N PRO A 4 -19.93 26.19 -24.62
CA PRO A 4 -20.52 24.90 -24.31
C PRO A 4 -19.87 24.35 -23.03
N GLN A 5 -20.72 24.12 -22.02
CA GLN A 5 -20.43 23.32 -20.84
C GLN A 5 -20.37 21.83 -21.18
N GLY A 6 -19.64 21.09 -20.33
CA GLY A 6 -19.94 19.69 -20.02
C GLY A 6 -19.19 18.65 -20.84
N ARG A 7 -17.98 18.27 -20.41
CA ARG A 7 -17.46 16.93 -20.72
C ARG A 7 -18.18 15.95 -19.80
N ALA A 8 -19.13 15.21 -20.36
CA ALA A 8 -19.71 14.04 -19.72
C ALA A 8 -18.60 13.00 -19.51
N THR A 9 -18.32 12.67 -18.25
CA THR A 9 -17.55 11.48 -17.91
C THR A 9 -18.43 10.26 -18.17
N THR A 10 -18.13 9.52 -19.24
CA THR A 10 -18.77 8.23 -19.49
C THR A 10 -18.41 7.30 -18.33
N PRO A 11 -19.38 6.71 -17.60
CA PRO A 11 -19.08 5.70 -16.61
C PRO A 11 -18.35 4.54 -17.30
N ILE A 12 -17.16 4.19 -16.80
CA ILE A 12 -16.50 2.95 -17.22
C ILE A 12 -17.48 1.82 -16.87
N GLY A 13 -17.96 1.12 -17.91
CA GLY A 13 -19.00 0.10 -17.80
C GLY A 13 -18.61 -1.05 -16.88
N ARG A 14 -19.62 -1.89 -16.54
CA ARG A 14 -19.69 -3.00 -15.56
C ARG A 14 -18.58 -4.08 -15.55
N SER A 15 -17.43 -3.85 -16.17
CA SER A 15 -16.24 -4.69 -16.05
C SER A 15 -15.02 -3.90 -16.49
N ALA A 16 -14.35 -3.20 -15.57
CA ALA A 16 -13.05 -2.61 -15.87
C ALA A 16 -12.01 -3.73 -16.03
N PRO A 17 -11.17 -3.76 -17.07
CA PRO A 17 -10.20 -4.84 -17.24
C PRO A 17 -9.22 -4.87 -16.07
N ALA A 18 -9.10 -6.03 -15.41
CA ALA A 18 -8.20 -6.22 -14.29
C ALA A 18 -6.76 -5.83 -14.66
N GLY A 19 -6.07 -5.13 -13.76
CA GLY A 19 -4.69 -4.70 -13.96
C GLY A 19 -4.51 -3.40 -14.74
N VAL A 20 -5.53 -2.88 -15.45
CA VAL A 20 -5.40 -1.57 -16.13
C VAL A 20 -5.11 -0.48 -15.12
N GLY A 21 -5.87 -0.40 -14.02
CA GLY A 21 -5.66 0.60 -12.97
C GLY A 21 -4.31 0.47 -12.24
N ASN A 22 -3.57 -0.61 -12.44
CA ASN A 22 -2.22 -0.77 -11.87
C ASN A 22 -1.13 -0.12 -12.73
N LEU A 23 -1.43 0.29 -13.97
CA LEU A 23 -0.46 0.88 -14.88
C LEU A 23 -0.09 2.31 -14.45
N ASN A 24 1.21 2.59 -14.46
CA ASN A 24 1.72 3.97 -14.34
C ASN A 24 1.25 4.82 -15.52
N GLY A 25 1.04 6.11 -15.29
CA GLY A 25 0.54 7.03 -16.32
C GLY A 25 -0.99 7.17 -16.39
N ILE A 26 -1.73 6.45 -15.55
CA ILE A 26 -3.18 6.65 -15.38
C ILE A 26 -3.43 7.65 -14.26
N PRO A 27 -4.15 8.77 -14.51
CA PRO A 27 -4.47 9.76 -13.48
C PRO A 27 -5.14 9.14 -12.25
N ALA A 28 -4.83 9.67 -11.07
CA ALA A 28 -5.26 9.19 -9.76
C ALA A 28 -6.76 8.86 -9.69
N GLU A 29 -7.61 9.79 -10.15
CA GLU A 29 -9.06 9.64 -10.13
C GLU A 29 -9.55 8.51 -11.05
N VAL A 30 -8.89 8.30 -12.19
CA VAL A 30 -9.23 7.22 -13.13
C VAL A 30 -8.74 5.87 -12.60
N ARG A 31 -7.54 5.85 -12.04
CA ARG A 31 -6.95 4.68 -11.37
C ARG A 31 -7.85 4.19 -10.23
N ASP A 32 -8.30 5.10 -9.37
CA ASP A 32 -9.26 4.82 -8.30
C ASP A 32 -10.54 4.18 -8.84
N GLN A 33 -11.20 4.83 -9.80
CA GLN A 33 -12.44 4.34 -10.40
C GLN A 33 -12.29 2.92 -10.97
N VAL A 34 -11.20 2.66 -11.70
CA VAL A 34 -10.93 1.34 -12.30
C VAL A 34 -10.70 0.30 -11.21
N ASN A 35 -9.84 0.58 -10.24
CA ASN A 35 -9.49 -0.41 -9.21
C ASN A 35 -10.66 -0.67 -8.25
N VAL A 36 -11.44 0.34 -7.89
CA VAL A 36 -12.67 0.18 -7.11
C VAL A 36 -13.70 -0.65 -7.89
N ALA A 37 -13.83 -0.46 -9.20
CA ALA A 37 -14.71 -1.28 -10.02
C ALA A 37 -14.28 -2.76 -10.01
N VAL A 38 -12.97 -3.05 -10.18
CA VAL A 38 -12.42 -4.42 -10.12
C VAL A 38 -12.62 -5.05 -8.73
N MET A 39 -12.33 -4.31 -7.65
CA MET A 39 -12.56 -4.78 -6.28
C MET A 39 -14.04 -5.12 -6.05
N ASN A 40 -14.95 -4.28 -6.53
CA ASN A 40 -16.39 -4.51 -6.41
C ASN A 40 -16.88 -5.69 -7.25
N ASP A 41 -16.26 -5.97 -8.40
CA ASP A 41 -16.52 -7.19 -9.17
C ASP A 41 -16.08 -8.44 -8.41
N ASP A 42 -14.92 -8.39 -7.75
CA ASP A 42 -14.42 -9.48 -6.91
C ASP A 42 -15.32 -9.74 -5.67
N LEU A 43 -15.90 -8.68 -5.08
CA LEU A 43 -16.91 -8.79 -4.02
C LEU A 43 -18.20 -9.44 -4.54
N ARG A 44 -18.80 -8.84 -5.59
CA ARG A 44 -20.09 -9.28 -6.14
C ARG A 44 -20.07 -10.73 -6.61
N ARG A 45 -18.96 -11.19 -7.21
CA ARG A 45 -18.86 -12.56 -7.71
C ARG A 45 -19.18 -13.60 -6.64
N VAL A 46 -18.62 -13.45 -5.44
CA VAL A 46 -18.83 -14.40 -4.35
C VAL A 46 -20.16 -14.11 -3.64
N GLU A 47 -20.50 -12.84 -3.45
CA GLU A 47 -21.78 -12.43 -2.83
C GLU A 47 -23.00 -12.93 -3.64
N ASP A 48 -22.98 -12.80 -4.97
CA ASP A 48 -24.06 -13.26 -5.85
C ASP A 48 -24.15 -14.79 -5.90
N ALA A 49 -23.01 -15.49 -5.99
CA ALA A 49 -22.96 -16.95 -6.02
C ALA A 49 -23.45 -17.54 -4.69
N ALA A 50 -22.92 -17.06 -3.56
CA ALA A 50 -23.33 -17.51 -2.23
C ALA A 50 -24.75 -17.06 -1.86
N GLY A 51 -25.22 -15.93 -2.40
CA GLY A 51 -26.59 -15.45 -2.25
C GLY A 51 -27.64 -16.42 -2.79
N GLN A 52 -27.32 -17.18 -3.85
CA GLN A 52 -28.19 -18.25 -4.37
C GLN A 52 -28.38 -19.39 -3.35
N HIS A 53 -27.52 -19.49 -2.35
CA HIS A 53 -27.58 -20.46 -1.25
C HIS A 53 -28.06 -19.83 0.07
N GLY A 54 -28.59 -18.60 0.03
CA GLY A 54 -29.19 -17.92 1.19
C GLY A 54 -28.19 -17.21 2.11
N LEU A 55 -26.93 -17.02 1.70
CA LEU A 55 -25.93 -16.26 2.47
C LEU A 55 -26.01 -14.78 2.11
N SER A 56 -26.10 -13.90 3.10
CA SER A 56 -26.12 -12.45 2.86
C SER A 56 -24.71 -11.88 2.66
N PRO A 57 -24.54 -10.80 1.88
CA PRO A 57 -23.26 -10.10 1.75
C PRO A 57 -22.64 -9.71 3.09
N GLU A 58 -23.46 -9.24 4.04
CA GLU A 58 -22.99 -8.83 5.37
C GLU A 58 -22.38 -10.01 6.13
N SER A 59 -23.06 -11.16 6.11
CA SER A 59 -22.53 -12.39 6.74
C SER A 59 -21.26 -12.86 6.05
N LEU A 60 -21.19 -12.81 4.72
CA LEU A 60 -20.00 -13.23 3.98
C LEU A 60 -18.80 -12.34 4.27
N ARG A 61 -19.00 -11.02 4.36
CA ARG A 61 -17.95 -10.06 4.71
C ARG A 61 -17.46 -10.27 6.14
N ASP A 62 -18.37 -10.44 7.10
CA ASP A 62 -18.01 -10.76 8.48
C ASP A 62 -17.21 -12.07 8.56
N ASN A 63 -17.65 -13.12 7.87
CA ASN A 63 -16.91 -14.38 7.81
C ASN A 63 -15.52 -14.19 7.18
N ALA A 64 -15.37 -13.39 6.12
CA ALA A 64 -14.06 -13.13 5.51
C ALA A 64 -13.10 -12.40 6.46
N LEU A 65 -13.63 -11.65 7.43
CA LEU A 65 -12.85 -10.99 8.47
C LEU A 65 -12.53 -11.93 9.64
N ASN A 66 -13.52 -12.69 10.10
CA ASN A 66 -13.54 -13.29 11.44
C ASN A 66 -13.66 -14.83 11.45
N ASN A 67 -14.05 -15.46 10.34
CA ASN A 67 -14.34 -16.89 10.26
C ASN A 67 -13.94 -17.47 8.90
N ARG A 68 -12.63 -17.65 8.72
CA ARG A 68 -12.04 -18.16 7.45
C ARG A 68 -12.42 -19.60 7.13
N ASP A 69 -12.92 -20.36 8.10
CA ASP A 69 -13.29 -21.76 7.95
C ASP A 69 -14.73 -21.95 7.45
N ASN A 70 -15.48 -20.85 7.23
CA ASN A 70 -16.82 -20.89 6.67
C ASN A 70 -16.91 -21.77 5.41
N ASP A 71 -18.00 -22.52 5.26
CA ASP A 71 -18.15 -23.52 4.19
C ASP A 71 -17.97 -22.94 2.78
N VAL A 72 -18.35 -21.67 2.53
CA VAL A 72 -18.11 -21.02 1.23
C VAL A 72 -16.62 -20.84 0.91
N PHE A 73 -15.79 -20.67 1.93
CA PHE A 73 -14.34 -20.51 1.76
C PHE A 73 -13.61 -21.85 1.75
N SER A 74 -14.06 -22.79 2.56
CA SER A 74 -13.48 -24.14 2.67
C SER A 74 -13.90 -25.08 1.53
N ASN A 75 -15.10 -24.89 0.98
CA ASN A 75 -15.69 -25.73 -0.07
C ASN A 75 -16.29 -24.88 -1.21
N PRO A 76 -15.51 -23.98 -1.85
CA PRO A 76 -16.03 -23.02 -2.82
C PRO A 76 -16.72 -23.67 -4.03
N GLY A 77 -16.31 -24.88 -4.40
CA GLY A 77 -16.92 -25.63 -5.49
C GLY A 77 -18.42 -25.94 -5.30
N LYS A 78 -18.91 -26.01 -4.05
CA LYS A 78 -20.35 -26.18 -3.76
C LYS A 78 -21.20 -24.98 -4.20
N TYR A 79 -20.56 -23.83 -4.34
CA TYR A 79 -21.16 -22.54 -4.69
C TYR A 79 -20.80 -22.13 -6.13
N GLY A 80 -20.16 -23.03 -6.91
CA GLY A 80 -19.68 -22.71 -8.26
C GLY A 80 -18.47 -21.77 -8.29
N LEU A 81 -17.75 -21.64 -7.17
CA LEU A 81 -16.59 -20.76 -7.02
C LEU A 81 -15.28 -21.55 -7.03
N THR A 82 -14.20 -20.88 -7.44
CA THR A 82 -12.83 -21.41 -7.36
C THR A 82 -12.11 -20.88 -6.11
N ALA A 83 -10.99 -21.52 -5.75
CA ALA A 83 -10.12 -21.01 -4.69
C ALA A 83 -9.55 -19.61 -5.01
N ALA A 84 -9.38 -19.29 -6.29
CA ALA A 84 -8.97 -17.96 -6.73
C ALA A 84 -10.07 -16.92 -6.50
N ASP A 85 -11.34 -17.26 -6.74
CA ASP A 85 -12.47 -16.36 -6.46
C ASP A 85 -12.55 -16.05 -4.95
N ILE A 86 -12.32 -17.05 -4.08
CA ILE A 86 -12.26 -16.84 -2.62
C ILE A 86 -11.08 -15.95 -2.23
N THR A 87 -9.90 -16.17 -2.82
CA THR A 87 -8.71 -15.34 -2.54
C THR A 87 -8.94 -13.88 -2.96
N ARG A 88 -9.59 -13.67 -4.11
CA ARG A 88 -10.04 -12.36 -4.60
C ARG A 88 -10.98 -11.70 -3.61
N TYR A 89 -12.04 -12.42 -3.24
CA TYR A 89 -13.05 -11.94 -2.30
C TYR A 89 -12.46 -11.53 -0.95
N GLN A 90 -11.62 -12.38 -0.34
CA GLN A 90 -11.02 -12.08 0.95
C GLN A 90 -10.14 -10.81 0.90
N ASN A 91 -9.30 -10.66 -0.12
CA ASN A 91 -8.51 -9.44 -0.28
C ASN A 91 -9.37 -8.22 -0.64
N ALA A 92 -10.45 -8.40 -1.40
CA ALA A 92 -11.42 -7.33 -1.70
C ALA A 92 -12.10 -6.83 -0.43
N VAL A 93 -12.55 -7.72 0.46
CA VAL A 93 -13.12 -7.36 1.76
C VAL A 93 -12.11 -6.56 2.59
N LYS A 94 -10.86 -7.05 2.72
CA LYS A 94 -9.81 -6.37 3.49
C LYS A 94 -9.45 -4.99 2.92
N THR A 95 -9.44 -4.86 1.59
CA THR A 95 -9.19 -3.57 0.90
C THR A 95 -10.36 -2.61 1.09
N ASN A 96 -11.60 -3.11 0.99
CA ASN A 96 -12.81 -2.34 1.22
C ASN A 96 -12.89 -1.82 2.68
N GLU A 97 -12.52 -2.64 3.66
CA GLU A 97 -12.39 -2.21 5.05
C GLU A 97 -11.33 -1.11 5.21
N GLY A 98 -10.18 -1.23 4.53
CA GLY A 98 -9.17 -0.16 4.51
C GLY A 98 -9.69 1.15 3.94
N LEU A 99 -10.41 1.12 2.82
CA LEU A 99 -10.98 2.33 2.22
C LEU A 99 -11.99 2.98 3.17
N ASN A 100 -12.84 2.18 3.83
CA ASN A 100 -13.80 2.68 4.81
C ASN A 100 -13.11 3.25 6.06
N HIS A 101 -12.08 2.58 6.54
CA HIS A 101 -11.28 2.97 7.71
C HIS A 101 -10.60 4.33 7.48
N ASP A 102 -9.87 4.49 6.38
CA ASP A 102 -9.15 5.73 6.07
C ASP A 102 -10.08 6.90 5.77
N LYS A 103 -11.23 6.61 5.16
CA LYS A 103 -12.27 7.59 4.83
C LYS A 103 -12.98 8.16 6.06
N ALA A 104 -13.06 7.38 7.14
CA ALA A 104 -13.73 7.76 8.37
C ALA A 104 -12.98 8.90 9.09
N GLY A 105 -13.45 10.13 8.92
CA GLY A 105 -12.95 11.32 9.62
C GLY A 105 -13.78 11.66 10.86
N SER A 106 -13.37 12.68 11.62
CA SER A 106 -14.24 13.27 12.65
C SER A 106 -15.51 13.86 12.02
N ASP A 107 -16.58 13.97 12.82
CA ASP A 107 -18.00 14.21 12.46
C ASP A 107 -18.34 15.32 11.44
N ALA A 108 -17.37 16.08 10.93
CA ALA A 108 -17.57 17.14 9.94
C ALA A 108 -16.84 16.97 8.60
N ARG A 109 -15.82 16.11 8.44
CA ARG A 109 -15.12 15.94 7.14
C ARG A 109 -14.57 14.53 6.94
N SER A 110 -15.19 13.78 6.03
CA SER A 110 -14.62 12.54 5.50
C SER A 110 -13.32 12.84 4.73
N ARG A 111 -12.31 11.97 4.87
CA ARG A 111 -11.06 12.10 4.11
C ARG A 111 -11.28 11.62 2.67
N PRO A 112 -10.74 12.33 1.65
CA PRO A 112 -10.74 11.80 0.29
C PRO A 112 -9.79 10.60 0.24
N VAL A 113 -10.31 9.42 -0.10
CA VAL A 113 -9.51 8.21 -0.25
C VAL A 113 -9.57 7.69 -1.68
N MET A 114 -8.48 7.10 -2.15
CA MET A 114 -8.35 6.54 -3.49
C MET A 114 -7.64 5.18 -3.44
N LEU A 115 -8.12 4.21 -4.21
CA LEU A 115 -7.47 2.91 -4.37
C LEU A 115 -6.38 2.95 -5.44
N TRP A 116 -5.11 2.82 -5.03
CA TRP A 116 -3.95 3.13 -5.88
C TRP A 116 -3.50 1.96 -6.78
N PRO A 117 -2.86 0.89 -6.31
CA PRO A 117 -2.91 -0.40 -6.97
C PRO A 117 -3.95 -1.30 -6.30
N TYR A 118 -4.43 -2.28 -7.05
CA TYR A 118 -5.21 -3.40 -6.55
C TYR A 118 -4.91 -4.66 -7.38
N ASP A 119 -4.30 -5.65 -6.74
CA ASP A 119 -4.07 -6.98 -7.28
C ASP A 119 -4.21 -8.02 -6.14
N PRO A 120 -5.39 -8.64 -6.00
CA PRO A 120 -5.68 -9.52 -4.88
C PRO A 120 -5.02 -10.90 -4.98
N LEU A 121 -4.45 -11.28 -6.13
CA LEU A 121 -3.76 -12.57 -6.31
C LEU A 121 -2.24 -12.45 -6.17
N ALA A 122 -1.70 -11.22 -6.14
CA ALA A 122 -0.28 -10.98 -5.95
C ALA A 122 0.29 -11.70 -4.71
N PHE A 123 1.57 -12.05 -4.79
CA PHE A 123 2.33 -12.66 -3.69
C PHE A 123 1.65 -13.90 -3.12
N ASN A 124 1.27 -14.81 -4.01
CA ASN A 124 0.61 -16.07 -3.68
C ASN A 124 -0.70 -15.86 -2.88
N GLY A 125 -1.48 -14.84 -3.25
CA GLY A 125 -2.75 -14.49 -2.62
C GLY A 125 -2.64 -13.67 -1.33
N LYS A 126 -1.44 -13.22 -0.93
CA LYS A 126 -1.28 -12.22 0.15
C LYS A 126 -1.80 -10.84 -0.25
N GLY A 127 -1.89 -10.58 -1.55
CA GLY A 127 -2.49 -9.39 -2.14
C GLY A 127 -1.54 -8.19 -2.19
N ARG A 128 -1.77 -7.34 -3.19
CA ARG A 128 -1.14 -6.03 -3.38
C ARG A 128 -2.23 -4.97 -3.43
N ALA A 129 -2.14 -3.98 -2.57
CA ALA A 129 -3.00 -2.82 -2.59
C ALA A 129 -2.33 -1.63 -1.90
N ALA A 130 -2.78 -0.43 -2.23
CA ALA A 130 -2.42 0.76 -1.49
C ALA A 130 -3.58 1.75 -1.50
N ILE A 131 -3.74 2.48 -0.40
CA ILE A 131 -4.78 3.49 -0.24
C ILE A 131 -4.10 4.84 -0.11
N ALA A 132 -4.49 5.78 -0.96
CA ALA A 132 -4.08 7.16 -0.86
C ALA A 132 -5.16 7.96 -0.12
N ILE A 133 -4.77 8.69 0.93
CA ILE A 133 -5.56 9.74 1.56
C ILE A 133 -5.11 11.06 0.94
N GLY A 134 -6.02 11.79 0.29
CA GLY A 134 -5.68 12.90 -0.62
C GLY A 134 -5.49 12.43 -2.07
N ASN A 135 -5.32 13.38 -2.99
CA ASN A 135 -5.04 13.11 -4.40
C ASN A 135 -3.55 13.35 -4.71
N PRO A 136 -2.74 12.30 -4.96
CA PRO A 136 -1.31 12.43 -5.24
C PRO A 136 -0.97 13.24 -6.51
N ASP A 137 -1.86 13.29 -7.50
CA ASP A 137 -1.65 14.09 -8.72
C ASP A 137 -1.75 15.60 -8.45
N ARG A 138 -2.40 16.00 -7.36
CA ARG A 138 -2.62 17.42 -6.97
C ARG A 138 -1.92 17.82 -5.67
N ALA A 139 -1.33 16.87 -4.97
CA ALA A 139 -0.70 17.10 -3.68
C ALA A 139 0.71 17.66 -3.85
N GLN A 140 0.98 18.79 -3.20
CA GLN A 140 2.34 19.35 -3.17
C GLN A 140 3.30 18.48 -2.37
N ASN A 141 2.79 17.83 -1.32
CA ASN A 141 3.54 16.88 -0.49
C ASN A 141 2.86 15.50 -0.55
N THR A 142 3.57 14.47 -1.00
CA THR A 142 3.09 13.08 -1.00
C THR A 142 4.00 12.22 -0.13
N SER A 143 3.45 11.57 0.89
CA SER A 143 4.17 10.56 1.68
C SER A 143 3.75 9.16 1.29
N VAL A 144 4.70 8.22 1.21
CA VAL A 144 4.43 6.79 0.98
C VAL A 144 4.94 6.00 2.18
N ILE A 145 4.05 5.25 2.86
CA ILE A 145 4.38 4.43 4.02
C ILE A 145 4.54 2.97 3.57
N VAL A 146 5.71 2.39 3.85
CA VAL A 146 6.08 1.01 3.50
C VAL A 146 6.21 0.19 4.80
N PRO A 147 5.32 -0.78 5.03
CA PRO A 147 5.33 -1.59 6.24
C PRO A 147 6.51 -2.57 6.25
N GLY A 148 6.70 -3.22 7.40
CA GLY A 148 7.71 -4.26 7.57
C GLY A 148 7.13 -5.67 7.52
N THR A 149 7.90 -6.61 8.05
CA THR A 149 7.56 -8.03 8.27
C THR A 149 6.16 -8.23 8.84
N ASN A 150 5.52 -9.36 8.52
CA ASN A 150 4.17 -9.77 8.92
C ASN A 150 3.01 -8.95 8.33
N ASN A 151 3.27 -7.97 7.49
CA ASN A 151 2.22 -7.19 6.85
C ASN A 151 1.84 -7.75 5.48
N SER A 152 0.55 -7.70 5.16
CA SER A 152 -0.01 -7.99 3.83
C SER A 152 -1.44 -7.45 3.75
N VAL A 153 -2.01 -7.37 2.55
CA VAL A 153 -3.43 -7.02 2.38
C VAL A 153 -4.30 -8.05 3.08
N LYS A 154 -4.04 -9.34 2.82
CA LYS A 154 -4.71 -10.47 3.49
C LYS A 154 -4.54 -10.45 5.02
N GLY A 155 -3.41 -9.93 5.49
CA GLY A 155 -3.07 -9.77 6.90
C GLY A 155 -3.74 -8.59 7.59
N GLY A 156 -4.43 -7.70 6.86
CA GLY A 156 -5.17 -6.57 7.45
C GLY A 156 -4.40 -5.26 7.59
N TRP A 157 -3.20 -5.16 6.99
CA TRP A 157 -2.35 -3.95 7.07
C TRP A 157 -3.07 -2.63 6.76
N LEU A 158 -4.09 -2.65 5.90
CA LEU A 158 -4.79 -1.44 5.47
C LEU A 158 -5.88 -0.94 6.44
N TYR A 159 -6.20 -1.64 7.54
CA TYR A 159 -7.28 -1.20 8.45
C TYR A 159 -7.13 -1.65 9.91
N ASP A 160 -6.51 -2.81 10.19
CA ASP A 160 -6.57 -3.51 11.48
C ASP A 160 -5.77 -2.79 12.59
N ALA A 161 -6.31 -1.66 13.08
CA ALA A 161 -5.67 -0.68 13.95
C ALA A 161 -4.45 0.05 13.35
N HIS A 162 -4.25 -0.05 12.03
CA HIS A 162 -3.19 0.62 11.29
C HIS A 162 -3.57 2.05 10.90
N ASN A 163 -3.50 2.95 11.88
CA ASN A 163 -3.83 4.37 11.69
C ASN A 163 -2.66 5.20 11.12
N ASP A 164 -1.59 4.57 10.63
CA ASP A 164 -0.34 5.23 10.22
C ASP A 164 -0.58 6.33 9.17
N ALA A 165 -1.31 6.01 8.09
CA ALA A 165 -1.61 6.96 7.02
C ALA A 165 -2.58 8.05 7.48
N ILE A 166 -3.61 7.69 8.25
CA ILE A 166 -4.58 8.63 8.86
C ILE A 166 -3.84 9.66 9.72
N ASN A 167 -3.01 9.17 10.65
CA ASN A 167 -2.28 10.02 11.57
C ASN A 167 -1.29 10.91 10.83
N LEU A 168 -0.55 10.37 9.86
CA LEU A 168 0.40 11.16 9.07
C LEU A 168 -0.32 12.23 8.24
N TYR A 169 -1.44 11.90 7.60
CA TYR A 169 -2.23 12.85 6.81
C TYR A 169 -2.79 13.97 7.69
N ASP A 170 -3.44 13.63 8.80
CA ASP A 170 -4.06 14.61 9.69
C ASP A 170 -3.03 15.53 10.36
N GLN A 171 -1.87 15.00 10.75
CA GLN A 171 -0.81 15.82 11.35
C GLN A 171 -0.08 16.68 10.30
N SER A 172 0.13 16.16 9.09
CA SER A 172 0.74 16.95 8.00
C SER A 172 -0.17 18.10 7.58
N ALA A 173 -1.47 17.86 7.42
CA ALA A 173 -2.46 18.89 7.10
C ALA A 173 -2.59 19.97 8.20
N LYS A 174 -2.36 19.60 9.47
CA LYS A 174 -2.30 20.57 10.59
C LYS A 174 -1.00 21.35 10.61
N ALA A 175 0.12 20.71 10.30
CA ALA A 175 1.45 21.32 10.33
C ALA A 175 1.67 22.30 9.17
N ASP A 176 1.11 22.00 8.00
CA ASP A 176 1.15 22.86 6.82
C ASP A 176 -0.23 22.95 6.14
N PRO A 177 -1.14 23.78 6.69
CA PRO A 177 -2.49 23.91 6.14
C PRO A 177 -2.54 24.66 4.79
N THR A 178 -1.41 25.22 4.35
CA THR A 178 -1.32 26.01 3.11
C THR A 178 -0.92 25.20 1.89
N HIS A 179 -0.36 24.00 2.08
CA HIS A 179 0.06 23.12 0.99
C HIS A 179 -0.72 21.81 0.98
N SER A 180 -1.16 21.38 -0.21
CA SER A 180 -1.92 20.14 -0.35
C SER A 180 -1.05 18.92 0.00
N THR A 181 -1.60 17.98 0.77
CA THR A 181 -0.91 16.76 1.19
C THR A 181 -1.67 15.52 0.72
N ALA A 182 -0.92 14.47 0.33
CA ALA A 182 -1.42 13.12 0.18
C ALA A 182 -0.54 12.14 0.96
N VAL A 183 -1.13 11.06 1.46
CA VAL A 183 -0.42 9.97 2.15
C VAL A 183 -0.89 8.64 1.61
N ILE A 184 0.05 7.77 1.22
CA ILE A 184 -0.23 6.46 0.64
C ILE A 184 0.19 5.36 1.63
N ALA A 185 -0.78 4.61 2.17
CA ALA A 185 -0.52 3.35 2.86
C ALA A 185 -0.23 2.27 1.81
N TRP A 186 1.04 1.88 1.63
CA TRP A 186 1.46 1.05 0.51
C TRP A 186 1.75 -0.39 0.93
N MET A 187 1.07 -1.36 0.32
CA MET A 187 1.34 -2.79 0.48
C MET A 187 1.52 -3.45 -0.88
N GLY A 188 2.73 -3.34 -1.43
CA GLY A 188 3.03 -3.80 -2.78
C GLY A 188 4.19 -4.77 -2.89
N TYR A 189 4.56 -5.48 -1.82
CA TYR A 189 5.61 -6.49 -1.85
C TYR A 189 5.29 -7.71 -0.98
N ASP A 190 5.97 -8.82 -1.22
CA ASP A 190 5.86 -10.01 -0.38
C ASP A 190 6.68 -9.83 0.90
N ALA A 191 6.08 -9.22 1.92
CA ALA A 191 6.76 -9.03 3.19
C ALA A 191 7.04 -10.40 3.85
N PRO A 192 8.23 -10.58 4.46
CA PRO A 192 8.56 -11.81 5.15
C PRO A 192 7.59 -12.06 6.31
N ALA A 193 7.34 -13.33 6.61
CA ALA A 193 6.65 -13.74 7.82
C ALA A 193 7.69 -14.12 8.89
N PHE A 194 7.58 -13.53 10.08
CA PHE A 194 8.51 -13.77 11.17
C PHE A 194 7.80 -13.75 12.52
N GLU A 195 7.95 -14.83 13.28
CA GLU A 195 7.41 -14.94 14.63
C GLU A 195 8.44 -14.41 15.64
N PHE A 196 8.34 -13.13 16.00
CA PHE A 196 9.22 -12.52 17.01
C PHE A 196 9.05 -13.10 18.42
N GLN A 197 7.94 -13.80 18.67
CA GLN A 197 7.52 -14.27 20.00
C GLN A 197 7.97 -15.70 20.33
N SER A 198 8.57 -16.42 19.37
CA SER A 198 9.04 -17.79 19.57
C SER A 198 10.46 -17.94 19.04
N PRO A 199 11.49 -17.50 19.80
CA PRO A 199 12.89 -17.68 19.44
C PRO A 199 13.22 -19.16 19.19
N GLU A 200 12.53 -20.10 19.84
CA GLU A 200 12.73 -21.53 19.59
C GLU A 200 12.20 -21.98 18.22
N ALA A 201 11.15 -21.35 17.69
CA ALA A 201 10.61 -21.64 16.35
C ALA A 201 11.55 -21.18 15.23
N ALA A 202 12.36 -20.15 15.50
CA ALA A 202 13.45 -19.72 14.65
C ALA A 202 14.65 -20.70 14.68
N VAL A 203 14.82 -21.46 15.76
CA VAL A 203 15.85 -22.51 15.89
C VAL A 203 15.42 -23.81 15.21
N THR A 204 14.12 -24.12 15.16
CA THR A 204 13.59 -25.34 14.52
C THR A 204 13.47 -25.24 13.00
N ASP A 205 13.42 -24.02 12.44
CA ASP A 205 13.49 -23.79 10.99
C ASP A 205 14.42 -22.59 10.66
N PRO A 206 15.70 -22.84 10.38
CA PRO A 206 16.69 -21.81 10.03
C PRO A 206 16.28 -20.97 8.82
N THR A 207 15.39 -21.47 7.95
CA THR A 207 14.93 -20.73 6.76
C THR A 207 14.06 -19.53 7.13
N LYS A 208 13.37 -19.54 8.28
CA LYS A 208 12.59 -18.38 8.78
C LYS A 208 13.47 -17.23 9.25
N LEU A 209 14.59 -17.53 9.92
CA LEU A 209 15.66 -16.55 10.21
C LEU A 209 16.30 -16.05 8.92
N GLN A 210 16.46 -16.92 7.94
CA GLN A 210 17.02 -16.57 6.64
C GLN A 210 16.10 -15.63 5.85
N GLN A 211 14.77 -15.69 5.96
CA GLN A 211 13.87 -14.76 5.23
C GLN A 211 13.98 -13.30 5.71
N VAL A 212 14.18 -13.07 7.01
CA VAL A 212 14.42 -11.72 7.54
C VAL A 212 15.89 -11.31 7.37
N GLY A 213 16.81 -12.28 7.44
CA GLY A 213 18.25 -12.05 7.25
C GLY A 213 18.71 -12.01 5.79
N THR A 214 17.89 -12.44 4.82
CA THR A 214 18.19 -12.36 3.39
C THR A 214 17.32 -11.29 2.73
N PRO A 215 17.94 -10.27 2.11
CA PRO A 215 17.23 -9.09 1.64
C PRO A 215 16.54 -9.29 0.29
N TRP A 216 16.38 -10.52 -0.21
CA TRP A 216 15.85 -10.74 -1.55
C TRP A 216 14.41 -10.24 -1.69
N MET A 217 13.58 -10.38 -0.64
CA MET A 217 12.21 -9.84 -0.63
C MET A 217 12.24 -8.30 -0.60
N ALA A 218 13.18 -7.70 0.12
CA ALA A 218 13.40 -6.25 0.11
C ALA A 218 13.83 -5.74 -1.26
N ARG A 219 14.74 -6.44 -1.95
CA ARG A 219 15.17 -6.10 -3.33
C ARG A 219 14.03 -6.17 -4.34
N GLN A 220 13.25 -7.25 -4.30
CA GLN A 220 12.09 -7.40 -5.18
C GLN A 220 11.01 -6.36 -4.88
N GLY A 221 10.72 -6.15 -3.59
CA GLY A 221 9.80 -5.11 -3.15
C GLY A 221 10.29 -3.71 -3.53
N GLY A 222 11.59 -3.48 -3.49
CA GLY A 222 12.23 -2.22 -3.85
C GLY A 222 12.05 -1.88 -5.32
N ALA A 223 12.10 -2.88 -6.20
CA ALA A 223 11.82 -2.69 -7.63
C ALA A 223 10.36 -2.27 -7.88
N VAL A 224 9.40 -2.91 -7.20
CA VAL A 224 7.97 -2.56 -7.32
C VAL A 224 7.70 -1.17 -6.72
N LEU A 225 8.26 -0.89 -5.55
CA LEU A 225 8.15 0.39 -4.87
C LEU A 225 8.74 1.53 -5.72
N ALA A 226 9.91 1.32 -6.31
CA ALA A 226 10.53 2.30 -7.20
C ALA A 226 9.65 2.60 -8.41
N ALA A 227 9.06 1.58 -9.03
CA ALA A 227 8.14 1.76 -10.14
C ALA A 227 6.89 2.54 -9.72
N ASP A 228 6.28 2.21 -8.58
CA ASP A 228 5.07 2.89 -8.09
C ASP A 228 5.35 4.34 -7.69
N ALA A 229 6.42 4.59 -6.95
CA ALA A 229 6.82 5.93 -6.51
C ALA A 229 7.20 6.82 -7.70
N ASN A 230 7.96 6.29 -8.66
CA ASN A 230 8.29 7.02 -9.89
C ASN A 230 7.06 7.33 -10.74
N GLY A 231 6.02 6.49 -10.65
CA GLY A 231 4.73 6.68 -11.33
C GLY A 231 4.00 7.95 -10.88
N LEU A 232 4.18 8.39 -9.63
CA LEU A 232 3.54 9.60 -9.08
C LEU A 232 3.86 10.85 -9.90
N ALA A 233 5.11 10.98 -10.36
CA ALA A 233 5.55 12.13 -11.15
C ALA A 233 4.99 12.13 -12.59
N VAL A 234 4.55 10.98 -13.11
CA VAL A 234 4.09 10.85 -14.50
C VAL A 234 2.72 11.50 -14.70
N THR A 235 1.85 11.44 -13.69
CA THR A 235 0.46 11.94 -13.75
C THR A 235 0.24 13.23 -12.97
N HIS A 236 1.27 13.71 -12.26
CA HIS A 236 1.20 14.92 -11.48
C HIS A 236 0.81 16.14 -12.33
N GLU A 237 -0.13 16.95 -11.81
CA GLU A 237 -0.65 18.11 -12.53
C GLU A 237 0.44 19.16 -12.75
N GLY A 238 0.68 19.50 -14.02
CA GLY A 238 1.69 20.47 -14.40
C GLY A 238 1.44 21.84 -13.74
N GLY A 239 2.49 22.41 -13.15
CA GLY A 239 2.43 23.70 -12.44
C GLY A 239 2.31 23.58 -10.92
N THR A 240 2.00 22.39 -10.41
CA THR A 240 2.07 22.08 -8.98
C THR A 240 3.45 21.49 -8.67
N PRO A 241 4.21 22.03 -7.68
CA PRO A 241 5.43 21.38 -7.21
C PRO A 241 5.09 20.03 -6.56
N SER A 242 5.86 18.98 -6.86
CA SER A 242 5.70 17.67 -6.22
C SER A 242 6.88 17.37 -5.30
N HIS A 243 6.60 17.03 -4.05
CA HIS A 243 7.58 16.59 -3.07
C HIS A 243 7.19 15.22 -2.53
N VAL A 244 7.99 14.20 -2.81
CA VAL A 244 7.73 12.81 -2.40
C VAL A 244 8.65 12.38 -1.27
N THR A 245 8.07 11.95 -0.16
CA THR A 245 8.76 11.35 0.98
C THR A 245 8.41 9.88 1.08
N VAL A 246 9.39 8.99 1.13
CA VAL A 246 9.15 7.54 1.31
C VAL A 246 9.61 7.12 2.69
N ILE A 247 8.69 6.52 3.46
CA ILE A 247 8.87 6.15 4.86
C ILE A 247 8.84 4.63 4.96
N GLY A 248 9.98 4.02 5.29
CA GLY A 248 10.07 2.59 5.55
C GLY A 248 10.04 2.30 7.05
N HIS A 249 9.21 1.34 7.46
CA HIS A 249 9.19 0.84 8.83
C HIS A 249 9.72 -0.60 8.92
N SER A 250 10.63 -0.86 9.86
CA SER A 250 11.26 -2.17 10.06
C SER A 250 11.84 -2.71 8.73
N TYR A 251 11.48 -3.92 8.28
CA TYR A 251 11.91 -4.49 7.00
C TYR A 251 11.58 -3.60 5.79
N GLY A 252 10.51 -2.79 5.87
CA GLY A 252 10.18 -1.78 4.86
C GLY A 252 11.28 -0.73 4.70
N SER A 253 12.10 -0.47 5.74
CA SER A 253 13.28 0.39 5.62
C SER A 253 14.32 -0.17 4.65
N THR A 254 14.56 -1.49 4.70
CA THR A 254 15.47 -2.17 3.77
C THR A 254 14.91 -2.13 2.36
N THR A 255 13.59 -2.36 2.19
CA THR A 255 12.90 -2.24 0.90
C THR A 255 13.03 -0.83 0.31
N VAL A 256 12.89 0.22 1.13
CA VAL A 256 13.07 1.62 0.70
C VAL A 256 14.52 1.88 0.29
N ALA A 257 15.49 1.42 1.08
CA ALA A 257 16.91 1.57 0.76
C ALA A 257 17.26 0.92 -0.59
N ASP A 258 16.82 -0.31 -0.82
CA ASP A 258 17.04 -1.03 -2.08
C ASP A 258 16.29 -0.41 -3.27
N ALA A 259 15.11 0.17 -3.03
CA ALA A 259 14.37 0.91 -4.04
C ALA A 259 15.19 2.09 -4.57
N PHE A 260 15.83 2.85 -3.69
CA PHE A 260 16.73 3.92 -4.10
C PHE A 260 18.04 3.39 -4.72
N ALA A 261 18.80 2.60 -3.97
CA ALA A 261 20.17 2.24 -4.32
C ALA A 261 20.29 1.32 -5.53
N ASN A 262 19.29 0.45 -5.75
CA ASN A 262 19.36 -0.57 -6.79
C ASN A 262 18.27 -0.43 -7.87
N SER A 263 17.14 0.19 -7.54
CA SER A 263 15.98 0.25 -8.45
C SER A 263 15.71 1.64 -9.01
N GLY A 264 16.54 2.64 -8.68
CA GLY A 264 16.45 3.99 -9.23
C GLY A 264 15.17 4.73 -8.84
N MET A 265 14.63 4.47 -7.65
CA MET A 265 13.53 5.25 -7.09
C MET A 265 13.93 6.72 -6.99
N ARG A 266 13.02 7.61 -7.40
CA ARG A 266 13.25 9.06 -7.42
C ARG A 266 12.24 9.74 -6.51
N ALA A 267 12.55 9.79 -5.23
CA ALA A 267 11.83 10.58 -4.23
C ALA A 267 12.77 11.67 -3.66
N ASN A 268 12.18 12.66 -2.99
CA ASN A 268 12.92 13.78 -2.40
C ASN A 268 13.51 13.42 -1.04
N ASP A 269 12.78 12.64 -0.25
CA ASP A 269 13.21 12.24 1.09
C ASP A 269 12.98 10.75 1.36
N ALA A 270 13.83 10.20 2.23
CA ALA A 270 13.73 8.86 2.77
C ALA A 270 13.74 8.92 4.31
N VAL A 271 12.78 8.25 4.95
CA VAL A 271 12.71 8.12 6.41
C VAL A 271 12.70 6.65 6.77
N LEU A 272 13.63 6.21 7.62
CA LEU A 272 13.81 4.81 8.00
C LEU A 272 13.55 4.66 9.50
N ILE A 273 12.52 3.91 9.87
CA ILE A 273 12.05 3.77 11.27
C ILE A 273 12.24 2.31 11.71
N GLY A 274 12.96 2.07 12.80
CA GLY A 274 13.20 0.71 13.29
C GLY A 274 13.96 -0.17 12.29
N CYS A 275 14.77 0.44 11.44
CA CYS A 275 15.50 -0.20 10.33
C CYS A 275 16.45 -1.30 10.84
N PRO A 276 16.37 -2.54 10.34
CA PRO A 276 17.32 -3.61 10.69
C PRO A 276 18.62 -3.54 9.87
N GLY A 277 18.66 -2.71 8.82
CA GLY A 277 19.78 -2.56 7.89
C GLY A 277 19.30 -2.09 6.51
N THR A 278 20.22 -1.53 5.72
CA THR A 278 19.91 -0.90 4.41
C THR A 278 20.41 -1.69 3.21
N ASP A 279 20.85 -2.94 3.41
CA ASP A 279 21.37 -3.86 2.41
C ASP A 279 22.28 -3.20 1.36
N LEU A 280 21.74 -2.83 0.19
CA LEU A 280 22.49 -2.29 -0.94
C LEU A 280 22.84 -0.80 -0.81
N ALA A 281 22.18 -0.05 0.07
CA ALA A 281 22.59 1.32 0.39
C ALA A 281 23.65 1.30 1.49
N HIS A 282 24.91 1.60 1.12
CA HIS A 282 26.06 1.60 2.01
C HIS A 282 26.37 2.98 2.58
N SER A 283 25.78 4.03 2.00
CA SER A 283 25.93 5.41 2.42
C SER A 283 24.67 6.23 2.09
N ALA A 284 24.55 7.41 2.69
CA ALA A 284 23.48 8.36 2.36
C ALA A 284 23.51 8.80 0.88
N ALA A 285 24.67 8.71 0.21
CA ALA A 285 24.80 9.08 -1.20
C ALA A 285 24.02 8.12 -2.12
N ASP A 286 23.87 6.86 -1.72
CA ASP A 286 23.20 5.82 -2.52
C ASP A 286 21.67 6.03 -2.59
N PHE A 287 21.12 6.91 -1.76
CA PHE A 287 19.71 7.27 -1.79
C PHE A 287 19.38 8.26 -2.93
N HIS A 288 20.37 8.96 -3.50
CA HIS A 288 20.21 9.90 -4.62
C HIS A 288 18.91 10.75 -4.62
N PRO A 289 18.52 11.41 -3.50
CA PRO A 289 17.24 12.11 -3.44
C PRO A 289 17.16 13.25 -4.47
N GLN A 290 15.96 13.47 -5.03
CA GLN A 290 15.71 14.59 -5.93
C GLN A 290 15.94 15.93 -5.19
N ARG A 291 17.00 16.67 -5.56
CA ARG A 291 17.40 17.95 -4.91
C ARG A 291 16.23 18.95 -4.88
N ARG A 292 15.96 19.63 -3.76
CA ARG A 292 16.78 20.73 -3.17
C ARG A 292 16.90 20.65 -1.64
N THR A 293 18.15 20.80 -1.17
CA THR A 293 18.60 21.11 0.21
C THR A 293 18.17 20.14 1.34
N GLY A 294 19.05 19.18 1.63
CA GLY A 294 19.25 18.64 2.98
C GLY A 294 18.65 17.26 3.22
N LEU A 295 19.50 16.22 3.16
CA LEU A 295 19.21 14.95 3.79
C LEU A 295 18.97 15.20 5.30
N ARG A 296 17.73 15.08 5.77
CA ARG A 296 17.43 14.88 7.20
C ARG A 296 17.13 13.40 7.43
N GLY A 297 18.15 12.56 7.26
CA GLY A 297 18.07 11.18 7.69
C GLY A 297 18.04 11.11 9.22
N CYS A 298 16.85 10.95 9.82
CA CYS A 298 16.74 10.62 11.23
C CYS A 298 16.66 9.10 11.36
N CYS A 299 17.81 8.43 11.36
CA CYS A 299 17.88 7.05 11.84
C CYS A 299 17.71 7.08 13.36
N LEU A 300 16.49 6.84 13.87
CA LEU A 300 16.27 6.63 15.30
C LEU A 300 16.77 5.22 15.65
N HIS A 301 18.08 5.05 15.78
CA HIS A 301 18.70 3.81 16.24
C HIS A 301 18.94 3.87 17.75
N ARG A 302 18.72 2.75 18.46
CA ARG A 302 19.16 2.59 19.84
C ARG A 302 20.67 2.84 19.91
N ARG A 303 21.08 3.59 20.94
CA ARG A 303 22.48 3.79 21.34
C ARG A 303 23.17 2.43 21.49
N ASP A 304 24.00 2.08 20.52
CA ASP A 304 25.42 1.82 20.73
C ASP A 304 26.02 1.33 19.41
N GLN A 305 27.18 1.89 19.06
CA GLN A 305 28.02 1.60 17.88
C GLN A 305 27.74 2.44 16.63
N LEU A 306 28.35 3.64 16.57
CA LEU A 306 29.41 3.93 15.61
C LEU A 306 29.87 5.39 15.78
N ASP A 307 30.94 5.54 16.54
CA ASP A 307 31.83 6.68 16.46
C ASP A 307 32.55 6.64 15.10
N ARG A 308 32.27 7.59 14.20
CA ARG A 308 33.29 8.47 13.59
C ARG A 308 32.72 9.43 12.52
N ARG A 309 32.71 10.70 12.93
CA ARG A 309 33.05 11.94 12.19
C ARG A 309 32.31 12.29 10.90
N ILE A 310 31.38 13.24 11.04
CA ILE A 310 31.01 14.22 10.01
C ILE A 310 31.48 15.60 10.53
N ARG A 311 32.28 16.31 9.74
CA ARG A 311 32.33 17.77 9.73
C ARG A 311 31.53 18.24 8.53
#